data_AF-A0A7S4S3S5-F1
#
_entry.id   AF-A0A7S4S3S5-F1
#
_cell.length_a   1.000
_cell.length_b   1.000
_cell.length_c   1.000
_cell.angle_alpha   90.00
_cell.angle_beta   90.00
_cell.angle_gamma   90.00
#
_symmetry.space_group_name_H-M   'P 1'
#
loop_
_entity.id
_entity.type
_entity.pdbx_description
1 polymer ?
#
loop_
_entity_poly.entity_id
_entity_poly.type
_entity_poly.pdbx_seq_one_letter_code
_entity_poly.pdbx_strand_id
1 'polypeptide(L)'
;GDSGGLLFDIISGELVQVGIVSWGSGCGNEGKPGVYSDVRTQHKWIQDVICSQSGDTSASVCQTQPNQPNPPKKDENICQDKQGKITAPNGKRKQCSDLKPNKKICRQKFWKGVCPKACNAC
;
A
#
# COMPACT_ATOMS: atom_id res chain seq x y z
N GLY A 1 14.74 30.52 9.02
CA GLY A 1 14.66 29.74 7.78
C GLY A 1 13.71 28.64 8.13
N ASP A 2 12.50 28.73 7.60
CA ASP A 2 11.34 28.14 8.29
C ASP A 2 10.83 26.88 7.57
N SER A 3 11.39 26.56 6.40
CA SER A 3 11.14 25.33 5.65
C SER A 3 11.38 24.09 6.51
N GLY A 4 10.45 23.14 6.45
CA GLY A 4 10.40 21.98 7.35
C GLY A 4 9.65 22.23 8.66
N GLY A 5 9.32 23.49 8.97
CA GLY A 5 8.52 23.86 10.14
C GLY A 5 7.07 23.38 10.04
N LEU A 6 6.41 23.28 11.20
CA LEU A 6 5.07 22.70 11.33
C LEU A 6 4.01 23.79 11.14
N LEU A 7 2.94 23.45 10.42
CA LEU A 7 1.67 24.19 10.43
C LEU A 7 0.64 23.38 11.21
N PHE A 8 0.10 23.97 12.27
CA PHE A 8 -0.92 23.36 13.11
C PHE A 8 -2.29 23.97 12.85
N ASP A 9 -3.33 23.16 13.06
CA ASP A 9 -4.72 23.57 13.15
C ASP A 9 -5.34 22.97 14.42
N ILE A 10 -6.45 23.54 14.90
CA ILE A 10 -7.22 23.01 16.02
C ILE A 10 -8.44 22.28 15.46
N ILE A 11 -8.40 20.95 15.45
CA ILE A 11 -9.47 20.10 14.93
C ILE A 11 -10.07 19.32 16.09
N SER A 12 -11.36 19.49 16.35
CA SER A 12 -12.07 18.85 17.46
C SER A 12 -11.46 19.12 18.84
N GLY A 13 -10.83 20.29 19.02
CA GLY A 13 -10.15 20.68 20.26
C GLY A 13 -8.73 20.14 20.41
N GLU A 14 -8.23 19.38 19.43
CA GLU A 14 -6.86 18.86 19.42
C GLU A 14 -5.96 19.66 18.48
N LEU A 15 -4.69 19.82 18.87
CA LEU A 15 -3.68 20.43 18.02
C LEU A 15 -3.19 19.40 17.00
N VAL A 16 -3.55 19.58 15.74
CA VAL A 16 -3.22 18.66 14.65
C VAL A 16 -2.25 19.31 13.70
N GLN A 17 -1.14 18.63 13.39
CA GLN A 17 -0.25 19.07 12.32
C GLN A 17 -0.89 18.81 10.96
N VAL A 18 -1.19 19.87 10.22
CA VAL A 18 -1.84 19.79 8.91
C VAL A 18 -0.88 20.06 7.75
N GLY A 19 0.25 20.72 8.03
CA GLY A 19 1.20 21.11 6.99
C GLY A 19 2.66 21.14 7.42
N ILE A 20 3.53 21.21 6.41
CA ILE A 20 4.97 21.45 6.55
C ILE A 20 5.34 22.64 5.65
N VAL A 21 6.03 23.65 6.19
CA VAL A 21 6.50 24.80 5.41
C VAL A 21 7.36 24.32 4.25
N SER A 22 7.00 24.68 3.02
CA SER A 22 7.68 24.23 1.81
C SER A 22 8.44 25.39 1.15
N TRP A 23 7.71 26.31 0.52
CA TRP A 23 8.29 27.41 -0.26
C TRP A 23 7.39 28.66 -0.27
N GLY A 24 7.87 29.74 -0.88
CA GLY A 24 7.11 30.97 -1.10
C GLY A 24 7.81 31.89 -2.11
N SER A 25 7.09 32.90 -2.62
CA SER A 25 7.66 33.92 -3.49
C SER A 25 8.11 35.14 -2.66
N GLY A 26 9.36 35.10 -2.20
CA GLY A 26 9.88 36.03 -1.19
C GLY A 26 9.37 35.71 0.22
N CYS A 27 9.47 36.67 1.14
CA CYS A 27 9.07 36.50 2.54
C CYS A 27 8.23 37.69 3.01
N GLY A 28 7.04 37.45 3.56
CA GLY A 28 6.16 38.50 4.11
C GLY A 28 5.55 39.45 3.07
N ASN A 29 5.55 39.09 1.80
CA ASN A 29 5.00 39.93 0.73
C ASN A 29 3.47 39.88 0.71
N GLU A 30 2.84 41.06 0.59
CA GLU A 30 1.39 41.17 0.44
C GLU A 30 0.90 40.38 -0.79
N GLY A 31 -0.24 39.68 -0.63
CA GLY A 31 -0.83 38.86 -1.68
C GLY A 31 -0.04 37.60 -2.07
N LYS A 32 1.08 37.30 -1.40
CA LYS A 32 1.92 36.12 -1.66
C LYS A 32 1.95 35.19 -0.44
N PRO A 33 0.99 34.27 -0.30
CA PRO A 33 0.96 33.35 0.82
C PRO A 33 2.14 32.36 0.78
N GLY A 34 2.52 31.86 1.95
CA GLY A 34 3.42 30.72 2.05
C GLY A 34 2.76 29.44 1.51
N VAL A 35 3.57 28.55 0.97
CA VAL A 35 3.12 27.26 0.43
C VAL A 35 3.60 26.14 1.34
N TYR A 36 2.67 25.26 1.70
CA TYR A 36 2.86 24.18 2.65
C TYR A 36 2.57 22.84 1.97
N SER A 37 3.34 21.81 2.31
CA SER A 37 3.01 20.43 1.96
C SER A 37 1.83 19.97 2.81
N ASP A 38 0.77 19.45 2.20
CA ASP A 38 -0.41 18.94 2.92
C ASP A 38 -0.12 17.56 3.53
N VAL A 39 0.05 17.51 4.85
CA VAL A 39 0.39 16.28 5.60
C VAL A 39 -0.72 15.23 5.49
N ARG A 40 -1.98 15.65 5.37
CA ARG A 40 -3.13 14.73 5.30
C ARG A 40 -3.04 13.84 4.06
N THR A 41 -2.63 14.42 2.94
CA THR A 41 -2.47 13.68 1.66
C THR A 41 -1.36 12.64 1.72
N GLN A 42 -0.37 12.84 2.59
CA GLN A 42 0.78 11.96 2.75
C GLN A 42 0.66 10.99 3.92
N HIS A 43 -0.44 11.05 4.69
CA HIS A 43 -0.62 10.25 5.90
C HIS A 43 -0.39 8.76 5.66
N LYS A 44 -0.90 8.21 4.56
CA LYS A 44 -0.70 6.80 4.20
C LYS A 44 0.78 6.46 3.98
N TRP A 45 1.51 7.29 3.24
CA TRP A 45 2.94 7.06 3.02
C TRP A 45 3.73 7.14 4.33
N ILE A 46 3.43 8.13 5.18
CA ILE A 46 4.04 8.27 6.51
C ILE A 46 3.79 7.01 7.34
N GLN A 47 2.55 6.54 7.41
CA GLN A 47 2.18 5.32 8.10
C GLN A 47 2.92 4.10 7.54
N ASP A 48 2.90 3.89 6.22
CA ASP A 48 3.55 2.75 5.57
C ASP A 48 5.06 2.74 5.86
N VAL A 49 5.73 3.89 5.80
CA VAL A 49 7.16 4.01 6.12
C VAL A 49 7.42 3.70 7.60
N ILE A 50 6.66 4.29 8.51
CA ILE A 50 6.80 4.02 9.95
C ILE A 50 6.63 2.52 10.20
N CYS A 51 5.54 1.93 9.74
CA CYS A 51 5.19 0.55 10.09
C CYS A 51 6.03 -0.51 9.39
N SER A 52 6.60 -0.21 8.21
CA SER A 52 7.48 -1.15 7.51
C SER A 52 8.94 -1.07 7.97
N GLN A 53 9.37 0.05 8.54
CA GLN A 53 10.80 0.30 8.82
C GLN A 53 11.12 0.47 10.32
N SER A 54 10.14 0.76 11.19
CA SER A 54 10.40 1.00 12.61
C SER A 54 10.73 -0.26 13.41
N GLY A 55 10.38 -1.45 12.91
CA GLY A 55 10.43 -2.70 13.67
C GLY A 55 9.41 -2.79 14.83
N ASP A 56 8.74 -1.69 15.14
CA ASP A 56 7.73 -1.57 16.19
C ASP A 56 6.33 -1.50 15.56
N THR A 57 5.69 -2.66 15.50
CA THR A 57 4.31 -2.81 15.01
C THR A 57 3.26 -2.45 16.07
N SER A 58 3.69 -2.14 17.30
CA SER A 58 2.78 -1.80 18.40
C SER A 58 2.41 -0.31 18.43
N ALA A 59 3.10 0.53 17.65
CA ALA A 59 2.77 1.95 17.52
C ALA A 59 1.30 2.14 17.08
N SER A 60 0.58 3.04 17.75
CA SER A 60 -0.85 3.30 17.49
C SER A 60 -1.14 3.71 16.04
N VAL A 61 -0.18 4.37 15.37
CA VAL A 61 -0.27 4.71 13.94
C VAL A 61 -0.27 3.47 13.04
N CYS A 62 0.29 2.34 13.49
CA CYS A 62 0.31 1.07 12.77
C CYS A 62 -0.90 0.18 13.06
N GLN A 63 -1.68 0.52 14.08
CA GLN A 63 -2.89 -0.19 14.44
C GLN A 63 -4.05 0.31 13.57
N THR A 64 -4.76 -0.61 12.92
CA THR A 64 -5.94 -0.27 12.11
C THR A 64 -7.10 0.13 13.02
N GLN A 65 -7.58 1.36 12.89
CA GLN A 65 -8.87 1.77 13.47
C GLN A 65 -10.00 0.92 12.85
N PRO A 66 -10.94 0.37 13.64
CA PRO A 66 -11.94 -0.59 13.14
C PRO A 66 -12.99 -0.03 12.16
N ASN A 67 -12.98 1.27 11.83
CA ASN A 67 -14.04 1.93 11.05
C ASN A 67 -13.56 2.79 9.87
N GLN A 68 -12.44 2.44 9.23
CA GLN A 68 -12.16 2.92 7.87
C GLN A 68 -12.23 1.73 6.93
N PRO A 69 -12.97 1.80 5.80
CA PRO A 69 -12.93 0.75 4.79
C PRO A 69 -11.47 0.59 4.42
N ASN A 70 -10.91 -0.56 4.79
CA ASN A 70 -9.49 -0.83 4.59
C ASN A 70 -9.14 -0.41 3.16
N PRO A 71 -8.05 0.38 2.94
CA PRO A 71 -7.49 0.47 1.60
C PRO A 71 -7.36 -0.98 1.11
N PRO A 72 -7.79 -1.29 -0.14
CA PRO A 72 -7.82 -2.67 -0.60
C PRO A 72 -6.47 -3.25 -0.27
N LYS A 73 -6.46 -4.24 0.65
CA LYS A 73 -5.25 -4.99 0.96
C LYS A 73 -4.68 -5.30 -0.41
N LYS A 74 -3.48 -4.84 -0.74
CA LYS A 74 -2.80 -5.40 -1.92
C LYS A 74 -2.77 -6.87 -1.60
N ASP A 75 -3.61 -7.63 -2.30
CA ASP A 75 -3.95 -8.99 -1.95
C ASP A 75 -2.61 -9.75 -1.85
N GLU A 76 -2.19 -9.99 -0.61
CA GLU A 76 -0.90 -10.58 -0.24
C GLU A 76 -0.80 -12.05 -0.74
N ASN A 77 -1.85 -12.52 -1.43
CA ASN A 77 -1.98 -13.82 -2.04
C ASN A 77 -2.14 -13.81 -3.57
N ILE A 78 -1.91 -12.69 -4.28
CA ILE A 78 -1.98 -12.70 -5.76
C ILE A 78 -0.92 -13.62 -6.38
N CYS A 79 0.26 -13.75 -5.75
CA CYS A 79 1.41 -14.50 -6.26
C CYS A 79 1.62 -15.86 -5.59
N GLN A 80 0.58 -16.43 -4.96
CA GLN A 80 0.67 -17.74 -4.34
C GLN A 80 -0.11 -18.79 -5.12
N ASP A 81 0.52 -19.95 -5.33
CA ASP A 81 -0.14 -21.11 -5.92
C ASP A 81 -1.14 -21.73 -4.94
N LYS A 82 -2.28 -22.24 -5.44
CA LYS A 82 -3.18 -23.05 -4.61
C LYS A 82 -2.46 -24.31 -4.13
N GLN A 83 -2.54 -24.57 -2.84
CA GLN A 83 -1.94 -25.74 -2.21
C GLN A 83 -2.73 -27.01 -2.54
N GLY A 84 -2.02 -28.13 -2.68
CA GLY A 84 -2.61 -29.46 -2.91
C GLY A 84 -2.95 -29.78 -4.37
N LYS A 85 -3.69 -30.87 -4.57
CA LYS A 85 -4.09 -31.36 -5.89
C LYS A 85 -5.37 -30.65 -6.37
N ILE A 86 -5.27 -30.00 -7.53
CA ILE A 86 -6.35 -29.33 -8.24
C ILE A 86 -6.82 -30.17 -9.43
N THR A 87 -8.13 -30.21 -9.63
CA THR A 87 -8.73 -30.90 -10.78
C THR A 87 -8.64 -29.98 -11.99
N ALA A 88 -7.88 -30.40 -13.00
CA ALA A 88 -7.75 -29.71 -14.27
C ALA A 88 -9.07 -29.74 -15.07
N PRO A 89 -9.27 -28.84 -16.05
CA PRO A 89 -10.46 -28.86 -16.92
C PRO A 89 -10.69 -30.17 -17.68
N ASN A 90 -9.65 -30.99 -17.83
CA ASN A 90 -9.72 -32.32 -18.44
C ASN A 90 -9.95 -33.45 -17.42
N GLY A 91 -10.38 -33.12 -16.19
CA GLY A 91 -10.66 -34.07 -15.11
C GLY A 91 -9.43 -34.64 -14.39
N LYS A 92 -8.21 -34.36 -14.85
CA LYS A 92 -6.99 -34.89 -14.22
C LYS A 92 -6.59 -34.09 -12.98
N ARG A 93 -6.23 -34.77 -11.89
CA ARG A 93 -5.69 -34.11 -10.69
C ARG A 93 -4.20 -33.79 -10.86
N LYS A 94 -3.81 -32.54 -10.62
CA LYS A 94 -2.41 -32.04 -10.72
C LYS A 94 -2.07 -31.13 -9.55
N GLN A 95 -0.80 -30.93 -9.25
CA GLN A 95 -0.31 -29.89 -8.33
C GLN A 95 0.36 -28.77 -9.12
N CYS A 96 0.45 -27.56 -8.56
CA CYS A 96 1.12 -26.44 -9.23
C CYS A 96 2.61 -26.72 -9.50
N SER A 97 3.28 -27.53 -8.67
CA SER A 97 4.66 -27.99 -8.91
C SER A 97 4.82 -28.89 -10.16
N ASP A 98 3.75 -29.53 -10.60
CA ASP A 98 3.74 -30.34 -11.82
C ASP A 98 3.67 -29.47 -13.10
N LEU A 99 3.36 -28.17 -12.94
CA LEU A 99 3.38 -27.15 -13.98
C LEU A 99 4.78 -26.51 -14.08
N LYS A 100 5.85 -27.32 -14.17
CA LYS A 100 7.17 -26.84 -14.67
C LYS A 100 6.94 -25.95 -15.91
N PRO A 101 7.71 -24.87 -16.16
CA PRO A 101 7.35 -23.75 -17.04
C PRO A 101 6.93 -24.20 -18.45
N ASN A 102 5.67 -24.63 -18.56
CA ASN A 102 5.10 -25.20 -19.76
C ASN A 102 4.22 -24.11 -20.35
N LYS A 103 4.79 -23.40 -21.31
CA LYS A 103 4.18 -22.21 -21.92
C LYS A 103 2.80 -22.47 -22.54
N LYS A 104 2.40 -23.73 -22.79
CA LYS A 104 1.08 -24.07 -23.33
C LYS A 104 -0.01 -24.17 -22.25
N ILE A 105 0.26 -24.81 -21.12
CA ILE A 105 -0.76 -25.00 -20.05
C ILE A 105 -1.08 -23.66 -19.36
N CYS A 106 -0.05 -22.83 -19.15
CA CYS A 106 -0.16 -21.51 -18.52
C CYS A 106 -0.79 -20.42 -19.39
N ARG A 107 -1.13 -20.71 -20.66
CA ARG A 107 -1.95 -19.81 -21.48
C ARG A 107 -3.43 -19.85 -21.10
N GLN A 108 -3.89 -20.92 -20.45
CA GLN A 108 -5.29 -21.02 -20.05
C GLN A 108 -5.54 -20.15 -18.81
N LYS A 109 -6.62 -19.34 -18.86
CA LYS A 109 -7.02 -18.46 -17.75
C LYS A 109 -7.17 -19.21 -16.42
N PHE A 110 -7.65 -20.45 -16.47
CA PHE A 110 -7.77 -21.33 -15.30
C PHE A 110 -6.44 -21.47 -14.53
N TRP A 111 -5.34 -21.80 -15.21
CA TRP A 111 -4.05 -22.05 -14.54
C TRP A 111 -3.38 -20.77 -14.07
N LYS A 112 -3.57 -19.63 -14.75
CA LYS A 112 -3.08 -18.33 -14.27
C LYS A 112 -3.75 -17.87 -12.97
N GLY A 113 -5.02 -18.21 -12.77
CA GLY A 113 -5.76 -17.87 -11.55
C GLY A 113 -5.60 -18.88 -10.39
N VAL A 114 -5.05 -20.06 -10.67
CA VAL A 114 -4.92 -21.15 -9.68
C VAL A 114 -3.45 -21.41 -9.31
N CYS A 115 -2.55 -21.32 -10.27
CA CYS A 115 -1.10 -21.47 -10.10
C CYS A 115 -0.33 -20.26 -10.68
N PRO A 116 -0.58 -19.04 -10.20
CA PRO A 116 0.04 -17.83 -10.74
C PRO A 116 1.56 -17.84 -10.68
N LYS A 117 2.16 -18.44 -9.63
CA LYS A 117 3.61 -18.52 -9.44
C LYS A 117 4.23 -19.55 -10.37
N ALA A 118 3.66 -20.75 -10.46
CA ALA A 118 4.13 -21.77 -11.41
C ALA A 118 4.00 -21.31 -12.88
N CYS A 119 3.02 -20.44 -13.16
CA CYS A 119 2.78 -19.91 -14.50
C CYS A 119 3.46 -18.56 -14.80
N ASN A 120 4.29 -18.03 -13.89
CA ASN A 120 4.95 -16.74 -14.02
C ASN A 120 3.98 -15.63 -14.48
N ALA A 121 2.77 -15.65 -13.91
CA ALA A 121 1.68 -14.72 -14.19
C ALA A 121 1.60 -13.59 -13.15
N CYS A 122 2.68 -13.42 -12.39
CA CYS A 122 2.92 -12.41 -11.38
C CYS A 122 4.30 -11.80 -11.60
#